data_AF-A0A6H1RF73-F1
#
_entry.id   AF-A0A6H1RF73-F1
#
_cell.length_a   1.000
_cell.length_b   1.000
_cell.length_c   1.000
_cell.angle_alpha   90.00
_cell.angle_beta   90.00
_cell.angle_gamma   90.00
#
_symmetry.space_group_name_H-M   'P 1'
#
loop_
_entity.id
_entity.type
_entity.pdbx_description
1 polymer ?
#
loop_
_entity_poly.entity_id
_entity_poly.type
_entity_poly.pdbx_seq_one_letter_code
_entity_poly.pdbx_strand_id
1 'polypeptide(L)' 'MTRLRGLLSIKRINVGSKSEKDALILHSGGQDYVVRRPGEHSFQATSLDHLSGHLVEVQGEIDQQYFYVTDWTVLDNE' A
#
# COMPACT_ATOMS: atom_id res chain seq x y z
N MET A 1 14.32 6.17 -6.61
CA MET A 1 13.66 4.94 -6.13
C MET A 1 13.98 4.73 -4.66
N THR A 2 12.93 4.72 -3.84
CA THR A 2 12.97 4.54 -2.38
C THR A 2 12.47 3.15 -2.04
N ARG A 3 13.08 2.52 -1.04
CA ARG A 3 12.69 1.21 -0.54
C ARG A 3 12.24 1.35 0.91
N LEU A 4 11.05 0.87 1.21
CA LEU A 4 10.47 0.89 2.55
C LEU A 4 10.10 -0.52 2.97
N ARG A 5 10.33 -0.82 4.24
CA ARG A 5 9.92 -2.08 4.87
C ARG A 5 8.88 -1.78 5.93
N GLY A 6 7.79 -2.52 5.92
CA GLY A 6 6.68 -2.25 6.83
C GLY A 6 5.59 -3.31 6.79
N LEU A 7 4.62 -3.15 7.68
CA LEU A 7 3.41 -3.94 7.66
C LEU A 7 2.44 -3.32 6.65
N LEU A 8 1.86 -4.15 5.78
CA LEU A 8 0.78 -3.72 4.92
C LEU A 8 -0.57 -3.97 5.58
N SER A 9 -1.46 -2.98 5.51
CA SER A 9 -2.82 -3.05 6.05
C SER A 9 -3.81 -2.48 5.05
N ILE A 10 -4.97 -3.12 4.88
CA ILE A 10 -6.08 -2.48 4.15
C ILE A 10 -6.86 -1.60 5.12
N LYS A 11 -7.05 -0.34 4.74
CA LYS A 11 -7.89 0.61 5.47
C LYS A 11 -8.94 1.17 4.54
N ARG A 12 -10.19 1.17 5.00
CA ARG A 12 -11.29 1.83 4.28
C ARG A 12 -11.11 3.34 4.38
N ILE A 13 -11.04 4.00 3.24
CA ILE A 13 -10.98 5.46 3.11
C ILE A 13 -12.27 6.02 2.53
N ASN A 14 -12.52 7.30 2.76
CA ASN A 14 -13.72 8.03 2.30
C ASN A 14 -15.06 7.44 2.79
N VAL A 15 -15.08 6.88 4.01
CA VAL A 15 -16.27 6.35 4.67
C VAL A 15 -17.41 7.40 4.65
N GLY A 16 -18.58 7.04 4.12
CA GLY A 16 -19.76 7.90 3.97
C GLY A 16 -19.88 8.67 2.64
N SER A 17 -18.98 8.45 1.68
CA SER A 17 -19.03 9.09 0.36
C SER A 17 -19.29 8.09 -0.76
N LYS A 18 -19.80 8.53 -1.92
CA LYS A 18 -19.96 7.67 -3.13
C LYS A 18 -18.64 7.06 -3.63
N SER A 19 -17.50 7.43 -3.03
CA SER A 19 -16.15 6.95 -3.34
C SER A 19 -15.50 6.24 -2.15
N GLU A 20 -16.31 5.62 -1.27
CA GLU A 20 -15.82 4.64 -0.30
C GLU A 20 -14.99 3.58 -1.00
N LYS A 21 -13.73 3.47 -0.61
CA LYS A 21 -12.79 2.54 -1.23
C LYS A 21 -11.83 2.00 -0.19
N ASP A 22 -11.43 0.75 -0.37
CA ASP A 22 -10.34 0.16 0.38
C ASP A 22 -9.03 0.69 -0.21
N ALA A 23 -8.12 1.11 0.68
CA ALA A 23 -6.80 1.59 0.31
C ALA A 23 -5.75 0.85 1.12
N LEU A 24 -4.67 0.50 0.45
CA LEU A 24 -3.56 -0.18 1.07
C LEU A 24 -2.64 0.82 1.76
N ILE A 25 -2.34 0.59 3.04
CA ILE A 25 -1.52 1.44 3.89
C ILE A 25 -0.27 0.67 4.28
N LEU A 26 0.90 1.27 4.04
CA LEU A 26 2.19 0.77 4.51
C LEU A 26 2.58 1.48 5.80
N HIS A 27 2.72 0.72 6.88
CA HIS A 27 3.23 1.20 8.16
C HIS A 27 4.74 0.96 8.21
N SER A 28 5.53 2.01 7.98
CA SER A 28 7.01 1.92 7.94
C SER A 28 7.64 3.02 8.78
N GLY A 29 8.51 2.64 9.72
CA GLY A 29 9.31 3.59 10.51
C GLY A 29 8.49 4.60 11.34
N GLY A 30 7.25 4.25 11.69
CA GLY A 30 6.34 5.14 12.43
C GLY A 30 5.56 6.12 11.55
N GLN A 31 5.63 5.99 10.22
CA GLN A 31 4.83 6.75 9.27
C GLN A 31 3.96 5.81 8.43
N ASP A 32 2.80 6.33 8.03
CA ASP A 32 1.81 5.61 7.24
C ASP A 32 1.79 6.17 5.82
N TYR A 33 1.96 5.31 4.83
CA TYR A 33 1.94 5.69 3.42
C TYR A 33 0.81 4.99 2.68
N VAL A 34 0.07 5.74 1.86
CA VAL A 34 -0.96 5.17 0.99
C VAL A 34 -0.29 4.55 -0.22
N VAL A 35 -0.26 3.22 -0.27
CA VAL A 35 0.36 2.48 -1.37
C VAL A 35 -0.55 2.56 -2.59
N ARG A 36 0.03 2.96 -3.72
CA ARG A 36 -0.63 2.99 -5.02
C ARG A 36 0.28 2.37 -6.06
N ARG A 37 -0.30 1.70 -7.05
CA ARG A 37 0.46 1.22 -8.20
C ARG A 37 0.26 2.17 -9.37
N PRO A 38 1.34 2.66 -10.00
CA PRO A 38 1.21 3.50 -11.19
C PRO A 38 0.53 2.67 -12.30
N GLY A 39 -0.64 3.13 -12.76
CA GLY A 39 -1.40 2.47 -13.82
C GLY A 39 -2.50 1.50 -13.38
N GLU A 40 -2.66 1.19 -12.09
CA GLU A 40 -3.84 0.43 -11.63
C GLU A 40 -5.08 1.33 -11.63
N HIS A 41 -6.15 0.87 -12.29
CA HIS A 41 -7.45 1.51 -12.24
C HIS A 41 -8.02 1.40 -10.82
N SER A 42 -8.41 2.54 -10.25
CA SER A 42 -8.99 2.75 -8.91
C SER A 42 -10.24 1.93 -8.52
N PHE A 43 -10.60 0.89 -9.27
CA PHE A 43 -11.91 0.20 -9.22
C PHE A 43 -11.81 -1.33 -9.17
N GLN A 44 -10.63 -1.93 -9.27
CA GLN A 44 -10.46 -3.36 -9.03
C GLN A 44 -9.65 -3.55 -7.76
N ALA A 45 -9.96 -4.64 -7.03
CA ALA A 45 -9.16 -5.11 -5.90
C ALA A 45 -7.70 -4.99 -6.31
N THR A 46 -6.97 -4.11 -5.62
CA THR A 46 -5.58 -3.84 -5.96
C THR A 46 -4.89 -5.18 -5.86
N SER A 47 -4.05 -5.53 -6.82
CA SER A 47 -3.36 -6.83 -6.81
C SER A 47 -2.52 -7.06 -5.55
N LEU A 48 -2.39 -6.06 -4.67
CA LEU A 48 -1.68 -6.04 -3.40
C LEU A 48 -2.56 -6.29 -2.16
N ASP A 49 -3.89 -6.35 -2.30
CA ASP A 49 -4.80 -6.54 -1.15
C ASP A 49 -4.51 -7.84 -0.38
N HIS A 50 -4.07 -8.88 -1.09
CA HIS A 50 -3.65 -10.16 -0.51
C HIS A 50 -2.37 -10.06 0.34
N LEU A 51 -1.61 -8.97 0.25
CA LEU A 51 -0.42 -8.72 1.07
C LEU A 51 -0.75 -8.06 2.40
N SER A 52 -2.01 -7.67 2.61
CA SER A 52 -2.44 -7.12 3.88
C SER A 52 -2.26 -8.13 5.02
N GLY A 53 -1.78 -7.64 6.15
CA GLY A 53 -1.37 -8.48 7.28
C GLY A 53 0.05 -9.03 7.19
N HIS A 54 0.72 -8.91 6.04
CA HIS A 54 2.09 -9.38 5.88
C HIS A 54 3.12 -8.25 6.04
N LEU A 55 4.28 -8.59 6.59
CA LEU A 55 5.46 -7.74 6.50
C LEU A 55 6.00 -7.81 5.08
N VAL A 56 6.20 -6.66 4.47
CA VAL A 56 6.70 -6.57 3.10
C VAL A 56 7.84 -5.57 3.01
N GLU A 57 8.66 -5.75 1.99
CA GLU A 57 9.54 -4.74 1.45
C GLU A 57 8.94 -4.22 0.14
N VAL A 58 8.69 -2.92 0.05
CA VAL A 58 8.20 -2.27 -1.17
C VAL A 58 9.24 -1.32 -1.72
N GLN A 59 9.35 -1.26 -3.04
CA GLN A 59 10.23 -0.36 -3.77
C GLN A 59 9.40 0.50 -4.72
N GLY A 60 9.69 1.79 -4.74
CA GLY A 60 8.89 2.75 -5.50
C GLY A 60 9.33 4.19 -5.34
N GLU A 61 8.39 5.10 -5.51
CA GLU A 61 8.60 6.55 -5.35
C GLU A 61 7.59 7.12 -4.35
N ILE A 62 8.04 8.06 -3.54
CA ILE A 62 7.21 8.74 -2.54
C ILE A 62 6.80 10.10 -3.09
N ASP A 63 5.50 10.35 -3.15
CA ASP A 63 4.93 11.65 -3.44
C ASP A 63 3.96 12.03 -2.32
N GLN A 64 4.40 12.96 -1.47
CA GLN A 64 3.66 13.37 -0.27
C GLN A 64 3.32 12.18 0.64
N GLN A 65 2.04 11.78 0.68
CA GLN A 65 1.51 10.66 1.46
C GLN A 65 1.31 9.39 0.61
N TYR A 66 1.55 9.47 -0.70
CA TYR A 66 1.38 8.38 -1.64
C TYR A 66 2.71 7.70 -1.91
N PHE A 67 2.71 6.37 -1.79
CA PHE A 67 3.84 5.54 -2.18
C PHE A 67 3.50 4.81 -3.47
N TYR A 68 4.09 5.27 -4.58
CA TYR A 68 3.94 4.64 -5.88
C TYR A 68 4.83 3.41 -5.97
N VAL A 69 4.28 2.25 -5.63
CA VAL A 69 5.01 0.99 -5.62
C VAL A 69 5.23 0.49 -7.05
N THR A 70 6.48 0.23 -7.39
CA THR A 70 6.88 -0.40 -8.65
C THR A 70 7.16 -1.88 -8.46
N ASP A 71 7.66 -2.28 -7.29
CA ASP A 71 8.05 -3.65 -6.96
C ASP A 71 7.85 -3.93 -5.46
N TRP A 72 7.66 -5.20 -5.08
CA TRP A 72 7.52 -5.59 -3.68
C TRP A 72 7.95 -7.04 -3.44
N THR A 73 8.24 -7.36 -2.19
CA THR A 73 8.59 -8.71 -1.73
C THR A 73 7.98 -8.95 -0.36
N VAL A 74 7.35 -10.11 -0.17
CA VAL A 74 6.83 -10.53 1.13
C VAL A 74 7.99 -11.04 1.98
N LEU A 75 8.12 -10.51 3.19
CA LEU A 75 9.14 -10.87 4.17
C LEU A 75 8.57 -11.82 5.22
N ASP A 76 7.72 -12.77 4.80
CA ASP A 76 7.14 -13.75 5.70
C ASP A 76 8.28 -14.48 6.42
N ASN A 77 8.36 -14.32 7.75
CA ASN A 77 9.29 -15.09 8.55
C ASN A 77 8.65 -16.47 8.72
N GLU A 78 9.26 -17.47 8.07
CA GLU A 78 9.00 -18.90 8.33
C GLU A 78 8.95 -19.24 9.83
#